data_AF-A0A2U3RTB8-F1
#
_entry.id   AF-A0A2U3RTB8-F1
#
_cell.length_a   1.000
_cell.length_b   1.000
_cell.length_c   1.000
_cell.angle_alpha   90.00
_cell.angle_beta   90.00
_cell.angle_gamma   90.00
#
_symmetry.space_group_name_H-M   'P 1'
#
loop_
_entity.id
_entity.type
_entity.pdbx_description
1 polymer ?
#
loop_
_entity_poly.entity_id
_entity_poly.type
_entity_poly.pdbx_seq_one_letter_code
_entity_poly.pdbx_strand_id
1 'polypeptide(L)' 'MLEHFKNVIAFEHKLLLLIKLFDRFDNIKTIFIKQLKRRQEIILETQQEFIPLAKYLNLPKIVIELNKL' A
#
# COMPACT_ATOMS: atom_id res chain seq x y z
N MET A 1 20.69 12.20 -21.04
CA MET A 1 19.85 13.27 -20.46
C MET A 1 18.39 12.83 -20.34
N LEU A 2 17.70 12.44 -21.43
CA LEU A 2 16.31 11.97 -21.39
C LEU A 2 16.08 10.72 -20.50
N GLU A 3 17.00 9.76 -20.53
CA GLU A 3 16.96 8.54 -19.71
C GLU A 3 17.12 8.83 -18.20
N HIS A 4 17.97 9.79 -17.86
CA HIS A 4 18.16 10.25 -16.48
C HIS A 4 16.84 10.81 -15.91
N PHE A 5 16.14 11.66 -16.66
CA PHE A 5 14.84 12.18 -16.23
C PHE A 5 13.78 11.08 -16.06
N LYS A 6 13.73 10.09 -16.97
CA LYS A 6 12.83 8.94 -16.81
C LYS A 6 13.11 8.17 -15.51
N ASN A 7 14.38 7.98 -15.18
CA ASN A 7 14.78 7.27 -13.96
C ASN A 7 14.44 8.06 -12.69
N VAL A 8 14.62 9.39 -12.70
CA VAL A 8 14.22 10.27 -11.59
C VAL A 8 12.71 10.21 -11.36
N ILE A 9 11.91 10.36 -12.41
CA ILE A 9 10.44 10.29 -12.32
C ILE A 9 9.98 8.90 -11.84
N ALA A 10 10.57 7.82 -12.38
CA ALA A 10 10.25 6.46 -11.96
C ALA A 10 10.58 6.22 -10.48
N PHE A 11 11.69 6.80 -10.00
CA PHE A 11 12.07 6.75 -8.59
C PHE A 11 11.08 7.50 -7.69
N GLU A 12 10.71 8.73 -8.04
CA GLU A 12 9.73 9.54 -7.30
C GLU A 12 8.36 8.85 -7.23
N HIS A 13 7.89 8.29 -8.35
CA HIS A 13 6.65 7.52 -8.37
C HIS A 13 6.72 6.30 -7.45
N LYS A 14 7.83 5.55 -7.48
CA LYS A 14 8.02 4.39 -6.61
C LYS A 14 8.05 4.80 -5.13
N LEU A 15 8.66 5.93 -4.80
CA LEU A 15 8.69 6.47 -3.44
C LEU A 15 7.29 6.83 -2.95
N LEU A 16 6.48 7.50 -3.79
CA LEU A 16 5.10 7.83 -3.45
C LEU A 16 4.26 6.57 -3.19
N LEU A 17 4.43 5.53 -4.01
CA LEU A 17 3.76 4.25 -3.82
C LEU A 17 4.15 3.57 -2.51
N LEU A 18 5.44 3.62 -2.14
CA LEU A 18 5.92 3.10 -0.86
C LEU A 18 5.31 3.87 0.32
N ILE A 19 5.30 5.20 0.27
CA ILE A 19 4.72 6.04 1.33
C ILE A 19 3.23 5.69 1.53
N LYS A 20 2.45 5.62 0.45
CA LYS A 20 1.04 5.24 0.51
C LYS A 20 0.83 3.84 1.08
N LEU A 21 1.68 2.88 0.68
CA LEU A 21 1.58 1.51 1.18
C LEU A 21 1.86 1.44 2.69
N PHE A 22 2.89 2.13 3.17
CA PHE A 22 3.22 2.15 4.60
C PHE A 22 2.17 2.89 5.44
N ASP A 23 1.61 4.00 4.94
CA ASP A 23 0.48 4.66 5.60
C ASP A 23 -0.72 3.72 5.75
N ARG A 24 -1.08 2.98 4.68
CA ARG A 24 -2.13 1.96 4.78
C ARG A 24 -1.79 0.87 5.79
N PHE A 25 -0.55 0.41 5.79
CA PHE A 25 -0.08 -0.63 6.69
C PHE A 25 -0.23 -0.22 8.16
N ASP A 26 0.04 1.05 8.49
CA ASP A 26 -0.17 1.58 9.84
C ASP A 26 -1.66 1.80 10.16
N ASN A 27 -2.45 2.26 9.20
CA ASN A 27 -3.91 2.43 9.37
C ASN A 27 -4.61 1.11 9.75
N ILE A 28 -4.14 -0.01 9.22
CA ILE A 28 -4.68 -1.35 9.49
C ILE A 28 -4.51 -1.77 10.95
N LYS A 29 -3.40 -1.41 11.59
CA LYS A 29 -3.14 -1.74 13.00
C LYS A 29 -4.21 -1.17 13.94
N THR A 30 -4.88 -0.10 13.52
CA THR A 30 -5.91 0.59 14.32
C THR A 30 -7.33 0.40 13.78
N ILE A 31 -7.53 -0.44 12.76
CA ILE A 31 -8.82 -0.57 12.06
C ILE A 31 -9.97 -1.00 12.99
N PHE A 32 -9.67 -1.72 14.07
CA PHE A 32 -10.66 -2.20 15.04
C PHE A 32 -11.31 -1.10 15.87
N ILE A 33 -10.73 0.10 15.93
CA ILE A 33 -11.36 1.26 16.59
C ILE A 33 -12.37 1.98 15.68
N LYS A 34 -12.36 1.69 14.36
CA LYS A 34 -13.27 2.30 13.39
C LYS A 34 -14.65 1.62 13.43
N GLN A 35 -15.67 2.38 13.06
CA GLN A 35 -17.04 1.88 12.87
C GLN A 35 -17.07 0.75 11.82
N LEU A 36 -18.01 -0.18 11.97
CA LEU A 36 -18.09 -1.41 11.16
C LEU A 36 -18.09 -1.15 9.66
N LYS A 37 -18.90 -0.19 9.18
CA LYS A 37 -18.97 0.18 7.76
C LYS A 37 -17.60 0.64 7.24
N ARG A 38 -16.95 1.55 7.97
CA ARG A 38 -15.64 2.08 7.59
C ARG A 38 -14.55 1.00 7.60
N ARG A 39 -14.64 0.05 8.53
CA ARG A 39 -13.75 -1.12 8.58
C ARG A 39 -13.89 -1.97 7.32
N GLN A 40 -15.11 -2.29 6.90
CA GLN A 40 -15.35 -3.08 5.69
C GLN A 40 -14.83 -2.38 4.43
N GLU A 41 -15.05 -1.07 4.30
CA GLU A 41 -14.50 -0.27 3.20
C GLU A 41 -12.96 -0.34 3.16
N ILE A 42 -12.30 -0.17 4.31
CA ILE A 42 -10.84 -0.22 4.41
C ILE A 42 -10.30 -1.62 4.08
N ILE A 43 -10.96 -2.69 4.54
CA ILE A 43 -10.55 -4.06 4.23
C ILE A 43 -10.65 -4.30 2.73
N LEU A 44 -11.77 -3.93 2.11
CA LEU A 44 -11.99 -4.11 0.68
C LEU A 44 -10.96 -3.34 -0.15
N GLU A 45 -10.74 -2.06 0.16
CA GLU A 45 -9.72 -1.22 -0.48
C GLU A 45 -8.31 -1.82 -0.32
N THR A 46 -7.99 -2.34 0.87
CA THR A 46 -6.69 -2.97 1.12
C THR A 46 -6.50 -4.21 0.25
N GLN A 47 -7.53 -5.06 0.15
CA GLN A 47 -7.48 -6.28 -0.65
C GLN A 47 -7.37 -5.99 -2.15
N GLN A 48 -8.11 -5.01 -2.65
CA GLN A 48 -8.20 -4.69 -4.08
C GLN A 48 -7.03 -3.84 -4.58
N GLU A 49 -6.50 -2.92 -3.77
CA GLU A 49 -5.49 -1.95 -4.23
C GLU A 49 -4.12 -2.18 -3.58
N PHE A 50 -4.07 -2.32 -2.25
CA PHE A 50 -2.79 -2.30 -1.52
C PHE A 50 -2.06 -3.64 -1.51
N ILE A 51 -2.78 -4.77 -1.50
CA ILE A 51 -2.15 -6.09 -1.66
C ILE A 51 -1.51 -6.23 -3.05
N PRO A 52 -2.19 -5.91 -4.17
CA PRO A 52 -1.55 -5.85 -5.49
C PRO A 52 -0.37 -4.88 -5.54
N LEU A 53 -0.48 -3.71 -4.90
CA LEU A 53 0.61 -2.76 -4.83
C LEU A 53 1.85 -3.33 -4.11
N ALA A 54 1.66 -4.01 -2.97
CA ALA A 54 2.75 -4.65 -2.24
C ALA A 54 3.41 -5.77 -3.06
N LYS A 55 2.63 -6.52 -3.85
CA LYS A 55 3.16 -7.50 -4.82
C LYS A 55 3.98 -6.81 -5.92
N TYR A 56 3.45 -5.74 -6.52
CA TYR A 56 4.13 -4.96 -7.55
C TYR A 56 5.48 -4.40 -7.06
N LEU A 57 5.55 -3.97 -5.80
CA LEU A 57 6.76 -3.46 -5.17
C LEU A 57 7.71 -4.56 -4.64
N ASN A 58 7.37 -5.84 -4.81
CA ASN A 58 8.12 -7.00 -4.32
C ASN A 58 8.33 -7.01 -2.80
N LEU A 59 7.29 -6.72 -2.01
CA LEU A 59 7.32 -6.68 -0.55
C LEU A 59 6.50 -7.82 0.08
N PRO A 60 7.00 -9.09 0.04
CA PRO A 60 6.21 -10.26 0.43
C PRO A 60 5.81 -10.27 1.91
N LYS A 61 6.63 -9.72 2.81
CA LYS A 61 6.28 -9.61 4.23
C LYS A 61 5.05 -8.73 4.44
N ILE A 62 4.96 -7.61 3.74
CA ILE A 62 3.79 -6.72 3.81
C ILE A 62 2.56 -7.41 3.22
N VAL A 63 2.72 -8.11 2.08
CA VAL A 63 1.62 -8.91 1.50
C VAL A 63 1.06 -9.89 2.54
N ILE A 64 1.91 -10.64 3.23
CA ILE A 64 1.47 -11.62 4.24
C ILE A 64 0.69 -10.93 5.37
N GLU A 65 1.20 -9.82 5.90
CA GLU A 65 0.53 -9.10 6.98
C GLU A 65 -0.81 -8.48 6.54
N LEU A 66 -0.89 -7.89 5.34
CA LEU A 66 -2.13 -7.34 4.81
C LEU A 66 -3.21 -8.41 4.56
N ASN A 67 -2.81 -9.67 4.29
CA ASN A 67 -3.75 -10.78 4.12
C ASN A 67 -4.35 -11.30 5.45
N LYS A 68 -3.88 -10.83 6.61
CA LYS A 68 -4.42 -11.23 7.93
C LYS A 68 -5.64 -10.41 8.36
N LEU A 69 -6.01 -9.39 7.57
CA LEU A 69 -7.12 -8.48 7.80
C LEU A 69 -8.49 -9.16 7.83
#